data_AF-A0A3C0I2M1-F1
#
_entry.id   AF-A0A3C0I2M1-F1
#
_cell.length_a   1.000
_cell.length_b   1.000
_cell.length_c   1.000
_cell.angle_alpha   90.00
_cell.angle_beta   90.00
_cell.angle_gamma   90.00
#
_symmetry.space_group_name_H-M   'P 1'
#
loop_
_entity.id
_entity.type
_entity.pdbx_description
1 polymer ?
#
loop_
_entity_poly.entity_id
_entity_poly.type
_entity_poly.pdbx_seq_one_letter_code
_entity_poly.pdbx_strand_id
1 'polypeptide(L)'
;MTKVVLYDWQPGFNKVALNRLLRNQANYSLASAKQAVDSLLEGKSLEIVVDSAYRPKAFLNDAISLGAVGKIITREQNEQLAEIRTLVAKMLETEAARLSQVKEIELV
;
A
#
# COMPACT_ATOMS: atom_id res chain seq x y z
N MET A 1 1.19 14.99 2.52
CA MET A 1 1.82 14.03 1.61
C MET A 1 0.75 13.12 1.03
N THR A 2 0.76 12.92 -0.28
CA THR A 2 -0.21 12.08 -0.98
C THR A 2 0.51 10.80 -1.40
N LYS A 3 -0.07 9.64 -1.08
CA LYS A 3 0.52 8.35 -1.46
C LYS A 3 -0.22 7.78 -2.66
N VAL A 4 0.52 7.21 -3.58
CA VAL A 4 -0.02 6.32 -4.61
C VAL A 4 0.31 4.90 -4.19
N VAL A 5 -0.70 4.04 -4.13
CA VAL A 5 -0.54 2.62 -3.79
C VAL A 5 -0.91 1.82 -5.02
N LEU A 6 0.06 1.09 -5.56
CA LEU A 6 -0.17 0.07 -6.58
C LEU A 6 -0.28 -1.27 -5.86
N TYR A 7 -1.34 -2.03 -6.11
CA TYR A 7 -1.61 -3.26 -5.35
C TYR A 7 -1.88 -4.48 -6.24
N ASP A 8 -2.06 -4.29 -7.55
CA ASP A 8 -2.26 -5.38 -8.48
C ASP A 8 -1.82 -4.97 -9.90
N TRP A 9 -1.89 -5.90 -10.85
CA TRP A 9 -1.62 -5.68 -12.26
C TRP A 9 -2.58 -6.50 -13.14
N GLN A 10 -2.74 -6.08 -14.38
CA GLN A 10 -3.65 -6.72 -15.35
C GLN A 10 -2.90 -7.21 -16.61
N PRO A 11 -3.46 -8.17 -17.37
CA PRO A 11 -2.87 -8.60 -18.64
C PRO A 11 -2.53 -7.42 -19.56
N GLY A 12 -1.34 -7.46 -20.17
CA GLY A 12 -0.78 -6.32 -20.90
C GLY A 12 0.11 -5.40 -20.04
N PHE A 13 0.37 -5.76 -18.78
CA PHE A 13 1.22 -5.00 -17.88
C PHE A 13 2.65 -4.79 -18.43
N ASN A 14 3.03 -3.53 -18.60
CA ASN A 14 4.33 -3.15 -19.15
C ASN A 14 5.33 -2.84 -18.04
N LYS A 15 6.00 -3.90 -17.55
CA LYS A 15 7.04 -3.83 -16.51
C LYS A 15 8.18 -2.85 -16.82
N VAL A 16 8.58 -2.73 -18.08
CA VAL A 16 9.70 -1.86 -18.49
C VAL A 16 9.29 -0.40 -18.43
N ALA A 17 8.08 -0.09 -18.90
CA ALA A 17 7.53 1.25 -18.83
C ALA A 17 7.26 1.67 -17.38
N LEU A 18 6.74 0.77 -16.53
CA LEU A 18 6.53 1.10 -15.11
C LEU A 18 7.86 1.37 -14.40
N ASN A 19 8.90 0.57 -14.67
CA ASN A 19 10.24 0.84 -14.14
C ASN A 19 10.74 2.25 -14.53
N ARG A 20 10.56 2.65 -15.80
CA ARG A 20 10.91 4.00 -16.26
C ARG A 20 10.07 5.08 -15.57
N LEU A 21 8.77 4.85 -15.39
CA LEU A 21 7.86 5.77 -14.70
C LEU A 21 8.33 6.02 -13.26
N LEU A 22 8.65 4.95 -12.51
CA LEU A 22 9.14 5.04 -11.12
C LEU A 22 10.45 5.82 -11.02
N ARG A 23 11.37 5.61 -11.96
CA ARG A 23 12.65 6.33 -11.98
C ARG A 23 12.47 7.81 -12.30
N ASN A 24 11.63 8.12 -13.27
CA ASN A 24 11.47 9.49 -13.78
C ASN A 24 10.60 10.36 -12.88
N GLN A 25 9.54 9.80 -12.30
CA GLN A 25 8.53 10.56 -11.57
C GLN A 25 8.57 10.37 -10.04
N ALA A 26 9.21 9.30 -9.56
CA ALA A 26 9.30 9.00 -8.12
C ALA A 26 10.74 8.93 -7.58
N ASN A 27 11.74 9.31 -8.40
CA ASN A 27 13.16 9.33 -8.04
C ASN A 27 13.73 7.98 -7.58
N TYR A 28 13.17 6.86 -8.05
CA TYR A 28 13.71 5.54 -7.75
C TYR A 28 15.03 5.32 -8.51
N SER A 29 15.99 4.66 -7.86
CA SER A 29 17.13 4.09 -8.57
C SER A 29 16.67 2.97 -9.51
N LEU A 30 17.50 2.56 -10.48
CA LEU A 30 17.17 1.43 -11.35
C LEU A 30 16.91 0.14 -10.55
N ALA A 31 17.75 -0.13 -9.55
CA ALA A 31 17.62 -1.32 -8.71
C ALA A 31 16.33 -1.27 -7.88
N SER A 32 16.06 -0.13 -7.24
CA SER A 32 14.83 0.07 -6.44
C SER A 32 13.58 -0.02 -7.29
N ALA A 33 13.57 0.57 -8.48
CA ALA A 33 12.43 0.51 -9.40
C ALA A 33 12.22 -0.92 -9.92
N LYS A 34 13.29 -1.68 -10.17
CA LYS A 34 13.19 -3.08 -10.58
C LYS A 34 12.57 -3.91 -9.48
N GLN A 35 13.09 -3.80 -8.26
CA GLN A 35 12.57 -4.51 -7.10
C GLN A 35 11.10 -4.19 -6.83
N ALA A 36 10.70 -2.92 -6.99
CA ALA A 36 9.33 -2.47 -6.83
C ALA A 36 8.38 -3.12 -7.84
N VAL A 37 8.78 -3.18 -9.12
CA VAL A 37 7.99 -3.84 -10.18
C VAL A 37 7.92 -5.34 -9.96
N ASP A 38 9.05 -5.99 -9.60
CA ASP A 38 9.09 -7.42 -9.31
C ASP A 38 8.20 -7.76 -8.10
N SER A 39 8.20 -6.92 -7.06
CA SER A 39 7.32 -7.08 -5.89
C SER A 39 5.84 -6.98 -6.27
N LEU A 40 5.48 -6.05 -7.16
CA LEU A 40 4.10 -5.93 -7.66
C LEU A 40 3.67 -7.18 -8.45
N LEU A 41 4.58 -7.77 -9.24
CA LEU A 41 4.32 -9.01 -9.95
C LEU A 41 4.13 -10.21 -9.01
N GLU A 42 4.80 -10.20 -7.85
CA GLU A 42 4.61 -11.17 -6.77
C GLU A 42 3.32 -10.95 -5.95
N GLY A 43 2.48 -9.97 -6.33
CA GLY A 43 1.24 -9.65 -5.63
C GLY A 43 1.44 -8.81 -4.37
N LYS A 44 2.64 -8.22 -4.18
CA LYS A 44 2.88 -7.28 -3.08
C LYS A 44 2.45 -5.88 -3.47
N SER A 45 1.97 -5.12 -2.49
CA SER A 45 1.65 -3.71 -2.71
C SER A 45 2.91 -2.83 -2.68
N LEU A 46 2.89 -1.80 -3.51
CA LEU A 46 3.92 -0.78 -3.62
C LEU A 46 3.35 0.57 -3.19
N GLU A 47 3.91 1.13 -2.13
CA GLU A 47 3.59 2.49 -1.69
C GLU A 47 4.60 3.48 -2.25
N ILE A 48 4.10 4.50 -2.94
CA ILE A 48 4.91 5.54 -3.57
C ILE A 48 4.49 6.87 -2.96
N VAL A 49 5.44 7.53 -2.30
CA VAL A 49 5.23 8.89 -1.80
C VAL A 49 5.47 9.84 -2.97
N VAL A 50 4.39 10.43 -3.48
CA VAL A 50 4.46 11.42 -4.55
C VAL A 50 4.22 12.77 -3.93
N ASP A 51 5.17 13.70 -4.11
CA ASP A 51 4.95 15.05 -3.62
C ASP A 51 3.77 15.69 -4.37
N SER A 52 3.06 16.57 -3.70
CA SER A 52 1.85 17.24 -4.18
C SER A 52 2.12 17.98 -5.49
N ALA A 53 3.35 18.48 -5.66
CA ALA A 53 3.84 19.12 -6.89
C ALA A 53 3.91 18.17 -8.10
N TYR A 54 4.07 16.86 -7.86
CA TYR A 54 4.27 15.83 -8.88
C TYR A 54 2.97 15.19 -9.39
N ARG A 55 1.81 15.82 -9.14
CA ARG A 55 0.51 15.41 -9.67
C ARG A 55 0.23 13.91 -9.47
N PRO A 56 -0.05 13.46 -8.23
CA PRO A 56 -0.29 12.04 -7.91
C PRO A 56 -1.34 11.35 -8.80
N LYS A 57 -2.33 12.11 -9.29
CA LYS A 57 -3.33 11.64 -10.26
C LYS A 57 -2.73 11.32 -11.63
N ALA A 58 -1.83 12.15 -12.14
CA ALA A 58 -1.17 11.90 -13.42
C ALA A 58 -0.29 10.65 -13.33
N PHE A 59 0.51 10.54 -12.26
CA PHE A 59 1.31 9.34 -12.00
C PHE A 59 0.44 8.07 -11.97
N LEU A 60 -0.68 8.09 -11.24
CA LEU A 60 -1.57 6.94 -11.16
C LEU A 60 -2.20 6.60 -12.53
N ASN A 61 -2.63 7.60 -13.29
CA ASN A 61 -3.19 7.39 -14.62
C ASN A 61 -2.16 6.78 -15.58
N ASP A 62 -0.92 7.28 -15.56
CA ASP A 62 0.19 6.70 -16.32
C ASP A 62 0.40 5.25 -15.91
N ALA A 63 0.49 4.96 -14.61
CA ALA A 63 0.65 3.60 -14.11
C ALA A 63 -0.51 2.67 -14.54
N ILE A 64 -1.76 3.14 -14.50
CA ILE A 64 -2.94 2.39 -14.95
C ILE A 64 -2.88 2.11 -16.44
N SER A 65 -2.47 3.08 -17.26
CA SER A 65 -2.29 2.89 -18.71
C SER A 65 -1.25 1.81 -19.04
N LEU A 66 -0.30 1.59 -18.13
CA LEU A 66 0.71 0.55 -18.24
C LEU A 66 0.26 -0.81 -17.69
N GLY A 67 -1.00 -0.93 -17.25
CA GLY A 67 -1.58 -2.15 -16.70
C GLY A 67 -1.39 -2.36 -15.20
N ALA A 68 -1.00 -1.33 -14.45
CA ALA A 68 -1.03 -1.41 -12.99
C ALA A 68 -2.43 -1.11 -12.45
N VAL A 69 -2.75 -1.63 -11.27
CA VAL A 69 -3.96 -1.30 -10.53
C VAL A 69 -3.56 -0.62 -9.24
N GLY A 70 -4.17 0.53 -8.96
CA GLY A 70 -3.79 1.32 -7.81
C GLY A 70 -4.82 2.37 -7.40
N LYS A 71 -4.54 3.03 -6.28
CA LYS A 71 -5.35 4.10 -5.72
C LYS A 71 -4.48 5.19 -5.12
N ILE A 72 -5.03 6.39 -5.05
CA ILE A 72 -4.46 7.49 -4.25
C ILE A 72 -5.01 7.37 -2.84
N ILE A 73 -4.11 7.49 -1.87
CA ILE A 73 -4.46 7.64 -0.45
C ILE A 73 -4.04 9.04 -0.02
N THR A 74 -5.03 9.83 0.36
CA THR A 74 -4.79 11.16 0.94
C THR A 74 -4.30 11.04 2.38
N ARG A 75 -3.74 12.12 2.92
CA ARG A 75 -3.32 12.18 4.32
C ARG A 75 -4.46 11.81 5.28
N GLU A 76 -5.64 12.40 5.05
CA GLU A 76 -6.85 12.17 5.83
C GLU A 76 -7.27 10.69 5.82
N GLN A 77 -7.26 10.04 4.65
CA GLN A 77 -7.57 8.62 4.54
C GLN A 77 -6.54 7.73 5.25
N ASN A 78 -5.25 8.11 5.24
CA ASN A 78 -4.22 7.40 5.98
C ASN A 78 -4.36 7.55 7.49
N GLU A 79 -4.70 8.75 7.98
CA GLU A 79 -4.95 9.02 9.40
C GLU A 79 -6.16 8.21 9.89
N GLN A 80 -7.26 8.22 9.14
CA GLN A 80 -8.44 7.38 9.42
C GLN A 80 -8.08 5.88 9.44
N LEU A 81 -7.26 5.40 8.50
CA LEU A 81 -6.85 4.00 8.47
C LEU A 81 -5.98 3.63 9.68
N ALA A 82 -5.13 4.54 10.15
CA ALA A 82 -4.28 4.34 11.32
C ALA A 82 -5.11 4.30 12.61
N GLU A 83 -6.13 5.15 12.72
CA GLU A 83 -7.08 5.12 13.84
C GLU A 83 -7.84 3.79 13.87
N ILE A 84 -8.37 3.34 12.73
CA ILE A 84 -9.06 2.05 12.62
C ILE A 84 -8.13 0.90 13.03
N ARG A 85 -6.88 0.87 12.54
CA ARG A 85 -5.90 -0.17 12.91
C ARG A 85 -5.63 -0.18 14.41
N THR A 86 -5.49 1.00 15.02
CA THR A 86 -5.28 1.13 16.47
C THR A 86 -6.48 0.64 17.26
N LEU A 87 -7.69 0.95 16.80
CA LEU A 87 -8.93 0.49 17.43
C LEU A 87 -9.05 -1.04 17.36
N VAL A 88 -8.81 -1.64 16.18
CA VAL A 88 -8.85 -3.09 15.98
C VAL A 88 -7.82 -3.81 16.85
N ALA A 89 -6.59 -3.28 16.95
CA ALA A 89 -5.56 -3.85 17.82
C ALA A 89 -6.01 -3.88 19.29
N LYS A 90 -6.57 -2.76 19.80
CA LYS A 90 -7.10 -2.69 21.18
C LYS A 90 -8.28 -3.65 21.40
N MET A 91 -9.14 -3.81 20.39
CA MET A 91 -10.26 -4.76 20.47
C MET A 91 -9.76 -6.20 20.57
N LEU A 92 -8.74 -6.56 19.78
CA LEU A 92 -8.13 -7.90 19.83
C LEU A 92 -7.44 -8.17 21.18
N GLU A 93 -6.74 -7.18 21.73
CA GLU A 93 -6.13 -7.29 23.07
C GLU A 93 -7.18 -7.47 24.16
N THR A 94 -8.28 -6.71 24.08
CA THR A 94 -9.39 -6.81 25.03
C THR A 94 -10.07 -8.18 24.96
N GLU A 95 -10.28 -8.70 23.75
CA GLU A 95 -10.91 -10.00 23.54
C GLU A 95 -9.99 -11.15 24.02
N ALA A 96 -8.68 -11.05 23.76
CA ALA A 96 -7.70 -12.01 24.25
C ALA A 96 -7.68 -12.05 25.80
N ALA A 97 -7.77 -10.89 26.46
CA ALA A 97 -7.83 -10.80 27.92
C ALA A 97 -9.11 -11.45 28.49
N ARG A 98 -10.28 -11.25 27.84
CA ARG A 98 -11.52 -11.91 28.25
C ARG A 98 -11.45 -13.43 28.10
N LEU A 99 -10.95 -13.92 26.96
CA LEU A 99 -10.80 -15.35 26.70
C LEU A 99 -9.85 -16.03 27.70
N SER A 100 -8.83 -15.31 28.19
CA SER A 100 -7.94 -15.81 29.25
C SER A 100 -8.66 -15.95 30.59
N GLN A 101 -9.48 -14.97 30.98
CA GLN A 101 -10.25 -15.04 32.24
C GLN A 101 -11.31 -16.16 32.22
N VAL A 102 -11.97 -16.40 31.09
CA VAL A 102 -12.94 -17.49 30.97
C VAL A 102 -12.28 -18.86 31.14
N LYS A 103 -11.07 -19.06 30.59
CA LYS A 103 -10.32 -20.31 30.75
C LYS A 103 -9.86 -20.56 32.20
N GLU A 104 -9.55 -19.52 32.97
CA GLU A 104 -9.20 -19.66 34.38
C GLU A 104 -10.41 -20.08 35.24
N ILE A 105 -11.63 -19.68 34.86
CA ILE A 105 -12.86 -20.05 35.58
C ILE A 105 -13.30 -21.50 35.29
N GLU A 106 -13.04 -22.03 34.09
CA GLU A 106 -13.38 -23.42 33.73
C GLU A 106 -12.42 -24.48 34.30
N LEU A 107 -11.28 -24.07 34.89
CA LEU A 107 -10.25 -24.96 35.47
C LEU A 107 -10.31 -25.07 37.01
N VAL A 108 -11.30 -24.45 37.67
CA VAL A 108 -11.56 -24.52 39.12
C VAL A 108 -12.82 -25.33 39.40
#